data_AF-A0A7J4RIY3-F1
#
_entry.id   AF-A0A7J4RIY3-F1
#
_cell.length_a   1.000
_cell.length_b   1.000
_cell.length_c   1.000
_cell.angle_alpha   90.00
_cell.angle_beta   90.00
_cell.angle_gamma   90.00
#
_symmetry.space_group_name_H-M   'P 1'
#
loop_
_entity.id
_entity.type
_entity.pdbx_description
1 polymer ?
#
loop_
_entity_poly.entity_id
_entity_poly.type
_entity_poly.pdbx_seq_one_letter_code
_entity_poly.pdbx_strand_id
1 'polypeptide(L)'
;LSSNTSGSVELLVKASQHHNPRTRREVASSLQRIASDNHGLALTLVESLIEDEDSDTRVISTTFISSLVKTDFQLFIDKAKLAFDKGDERITKRIVDSAMREYLSIDSFDGAELLPLAWASSDQSTKSKIAGLMIQQSEANREAFIRTCERFREINDDTFNDVRTYILRRDSSMENKLEKSHD
;
A
#
# COMPACT_ATOMS: atom_id res chain seq x y z
N LEU A 1 -23.87 -16.21 27.18
CA LEU A 1 -22.55 -15.98 26.55
C LEU A 1 -22.39 -14.58 25.94
N SER A 2 -23.40 -13.69 25.93
CA SER A 2 -23.30 -12.40 25.21
C SER A 2 -22.80 -11.19 26.01
N SER A 3 -22.58 -11.28 27.33
CA SER A 3 -22.17 -10.13 28.14
C SER A 3 -20.67 -9.83 28.11
N ASN A 4 -19.82 -10.84 27.89
CA ASN A 4 -18.36 -10.67 27.92
C ASN A 4 -17.80 -10.10 26.61
N THR A 5 -18.46 -10.37 25.48
CA THR A 5 -18.03 -9.89 24.16
C THR A 5 -18.07 -8.37 24.08
N SER A 6 -19.11 -7.73 24.62
CA SER A 6 -19.22 -6.27 24.65
C SER A 6 -18.12 -5.61 25.49
N GLY A 7 -17.75 -6.21 26.63
CA GLY A 7 -16.67 -5.71 27.48
C GLY A 7 -15.28 -5.82 26.82
N SER A 8 -15.00 -6.93 26.14
CA SER A 8 -13.73 -7.10 25.40
C SER A 8 -13.60 -6.14 24.22
N VAL A 9 -14.69 -5.88 23.49
CA VAL A 9 -14.73 -4.88 22.42
C VAL A 9 -14.43 -3.49 22.96
N GLU A 10 -15.11 -3.08 24.04
CA GLU A 10 -14.90 -1.77 24.66
C GLU A 10 -13.45 -1.60 25.16
N LEU A 11 -12.87 -2.65 25.74
CA LEU A 11 -11.47 -2.65 26.18
C LEU A 11 -10.49 -2.46 25.00
N LEU A 12 -10.70 -3.13 23.87
CA LEU A 12 -9.86 -2.98 22.68
C LEU A 12 -9.95 -1.56 22.09
N VAL A 13 -11.15 -0.99 22.04
CA VAL A 13 -11.35 0.41 21.60
C VAL A 13 -10.62 1.36 22.55
N LYS A 14 -10.79 1.22 23.87
CA LYS A 14 -10.06 2.04 24.85
C LYS A 14 -8.55 1.86 24.76
N ALA A 15 -8.08 0.64 24.54
CA ALA A 15 -6.66 0.34 24.37
C ALA A 15 -6.07 0.99 23.10
N SER A 16 -6.84 1.03 22.00
CA SER A 16 -6.42 1.68 20.75
C SER A 16 -6.27 3.20 20.86
N GLN A 17 -6.91 3.81 21.85
CA GLN A 17 -6.88 5.25 22.12
C GLN A 17 -6.08 5.58 23.40
N HIS A 18 -5.38 4.60 23.96
CA HIS A 18 -4.70 4.77 25.24
C HIS A 18 -3.48 5.71 25.11
N HIS A 19 -3.21 6.53 26.12
CA HIS A 19 -2.10 7.50 26.10
C HIS A 19 -0.72 6.83 25.94
N ASN A 20 -0.57 5.57 26.35
CA ASN A 20 0.68 4.82 26.19
C ASN A 20 0.79 4.25 24.76
N PRO A 21 1.77 4.68 23.94
CA PRO A 21 1.92 4.21 22.57
C PRO A 21 2.18 2.70 22.50
N ARG A 22 2.82 2.09 23.51
CA ARG A 22 3.02 0.63 23.54
C ARG A 22 1.69 -0.11 23.54
N THR A 23 0.71 0.36 24.30
CA THR A 23 -0.64 -0.23 24.34
C THR A 23 -1.31 -0.16 22.97
N ARG A 24 -1.20 0.97 22.28
CA ARG A 24 -1.78 1.15 20.94
C ARG A 24 -1.09 0.25 19.90
N ARG A 25 0.23 0.11 19.97
CA ARG A 25 1.01 -0.83 19.12
C ARG A 25 0.61 -2.29 19.33
N GLU A 26 0.29 -2.71 20.56
CA GLU A 26 -0.19 -4.07 20.82
C GLU A 26 -1.56 -4.32 20.17
N VAL A 27 -2.45 -3.32 20.17
CA VAL A 27 -3.72 -3.41 19.44
C VAL A 27 -3.45 -3.50 17.93
N ALA A 28 -2.61 -2.61 17.39
CA ALA A 28 -2.22 -2.63 15.98
C ALA A 28 -1.63 -3.98 15.55
N SER A 29 -0.73 -4.55 16.35
CA SER A 29 -0.11 -5.85 16.08
C SER A 29 -1.11 -7.01 16.16
N SER A 30 -2.19 -6.84 16.92
CA SER A 30 -3.26 -7.83 17.08
C SER A 30 -4.34 -7.75 16.00
N LEU A 31 -4.34 -6.74 15.11
CA LEU A 31 -5.44 -6.50 14.16
C LEU A 31 -5.77 -7.72 13.32
N GLN A 32 -4.77 -8.47 12.82
CA GLN A 32 -5.03 -9.67 12.02
C GLN A 32 -5.77 -10.75 12.81
N ARG A 33 -5.43 -10.93 14.08
CA ARG A 33 -6.10 -11.87 15.00
C ARG A 33 -7.47 -11.36 15.42
N ILE A 34 -7.63 -10.05 15.61
CA ILE A 34 -8.96 -9.46 15.87
C ILE A 34 -9.85 -9.68 14.64
N ALA A 35 -9.31 -9.52 13.43
CA ALA A 35 -10.04 -9.68 12.19
C ALA A 35 -10.53 -11.12 11.94
N SER A 36 -9.83 -12.14 12.45
CA SER A 36 -10.30 -13.53 12.34
C SER A 36 -11.54 -13.80 13.19
N ASP A 37 -11.72 -13.06 14.29
CA ASP A 37 -12.85 -13.24 15.21
C ASP A 37 -13.98 -12.23 14.93
N ASN A 38 -13.61 -10.98 14.62
CA ASN A 38 -14.52 -9.88 14.34
C ASN A 38 -13.88 -8.91 13.35
N HIS A 39 -14.10 -9.17 12.06
CA HIS A 39 -13.55 -8.36 10.97
C HIS A 39 -13.99 -6.89 11.06
N GLY A 40 -15.27 -6.63 11.35
CA GLY A 40 -15.80 -5.27 11.48
C GLY A 40 -15.09 -4.46 12.56
N LEU A 41 -14.80 -5.06 13.72
CA LEU A 41 -14.04 -4.39 14.77
C LEU A 41 -12.62 -4.07 14.32
N ALA A 42 -11.93 -5.01 13.66
CA ALA A 42 -10.57 -4.76 13.17
C ALA A 42 -10.54 -3.59 12.16
N LEU A 43 -11.55 -3.48 11.30
CA LEU A 43 -11.70 -2.34 10.39
C LEU A 43 -11.92 -1.02 11.15
N THR A 44 -12.78 -1.00 12.17
CA THR A 44 -12.98 0.21 12.99
C THR A 44 -11.70 0.61 13.73
N LEU A 45 -10.94 -0.35 14.27
CA LEU A 45 -9.72 -0.06 15.00
C LEU A 45 -8.62 0.47 14.07
N VAL A 46 -8.43 -0.14 12.88
CA VAL A 46 -7.39 0.31 11.94
C VAL A 46 -7.63 1.73 11.44
N GLU A 47 -8.89 2.16 11.31
CA GLU A 47 -9.22 3.54 10.93
C GLU A 47 -8.66 4.58 11.89
N SER A 48 -8.70 4.32 13.20
CA SER A 48 -8.05 5.20 14.17
C SER A 48 -6.53 5.04 14.21
N LEU A 49 -6.03 3.80 14.13
CA LEU A 49 -4.61 3.51 14.36
C LEU A 49 -3.72 3.93 13.17
N ILE A 50 -4.28 4.05 11.96
CA ILE A 50 -3.54 4.57 10.81
C ILE A 50 -3.34 6.09 10.88
N GLU A 51 -4.16 6.80 11.68
CA GLU A 51 -4.05 8.23 11.97
C GLU A 51 -3.27 8.52 13.26
N ASP A 52 -2.73 7.48 13.91
CA ASP A 52 -2.07 7.63 15.21
C ASP A 52 -0.87 8.59 15.12
N GLU A 53 -0.65 9.41 16.16
CA GLU A 53 0.52 10.28 16.28
C GLU A 53 1.85 9.48 16.23
N ASP A 54 1.84 8.25 16.75
CA ASP A 54 2.98 7.37 16.82
C ASP A 54 3.21 6.64 15.48
N SER A 55 4.32 6.99 14.82
CA SER A 55 4.67 6.43 13.50
C SER A 55 4.74 4.90 13.49
N ASP A 56 5.25 4.27 14.55
CA ASP A 56 5.31 2.80 14.63
C ASP A 56 3.91 2.19 14.66
N THR A 57 2.98 2.79 15.40
CA THR A 57 1.57 2.35 15.43
C THR A 57 0.94 2.42 14.04
N ARG A 58 1.15 3.50 13.29
CA ARG A 58 0.65 3.61 11.90
C ARG A 58 1.25 2.53 11.00
N VAL A 59 2.57 2.34 11.05
CA VAL A 59 3.28 1.35 10.21
C VAL A 59 2.86 -0.08 10.53
N ILE A 60 2.69 -0.42 11.81
CA ILE A 60 2.22 -1.75 12.23
C ILE A 60 0.79 -1.96 11.71
N SER A 61 -0.10 -0.99 11.90
CA SER A 61 -1.49 -1.03 11.44
C SER A 61 -1.61 -1.21 9.93
N THR A 62 -0.69 -0.60 9.18
CA THR A 62 -0.59 -0.75 7.71
C THR A 62 -0.37 -2.20 7.29
N THR A 63 0.22 -3.05 8.14
CA THR A 63 0.37 -4.49 7.86
C THR A 63 -0.99 -5.18 7.69
N PHE A 64 -1.99 -4.78 8.49
CA PHE A 64 -3.35 -5.27 8.35
C PHE A 64 -4.01 -4.72 7.08
N ILE A 65 -3.82 -3.43 6.74
CA ILE A 65 -4.29 -2.88 5.46
C ILE A 65 -3.73 -3.69 4.30
N SER A 66 -2.43 -3.97 4.30
CA SER A 66 -1.78 -4.77 3.25
C SER A 66 -2.32 -6.19 3.13
N SER A 67 -2.85 -6.79 4.19
CA SER A 67 -3.42 -8.14 4.12
C SER A 67 -4.79 -8.17 3.44
N LEU A 68 -5.50 -7.03 3.42
CA LEU A 68 -6.80 -6.88 2.78
C LEU A 68 -6.74 -7.14 1.27
N VAL A 69 -5.58 -6.98 0.62
CA VAL A 69 -5.44 -7.25 -0.83
C VAL A 69 -5.93 -8.65 -1.22
N LYS A 70 -5.89 -9.61 -0.28
CA LYS A 70 -6.33 -11.00 -0.49
C LYS A 70 -7.76 -11.28 -0.03
N THR A 71 -8.30 -10.49 0.89
CA THR A 71 -9.57 -10.78 1.57
C THR A 71 -10.68 -9.80 1.23
N ASP A 72 -10.32 -8.55 0.94
CA ASP A 72 -11.21 -7.47 0.53
C ASP A 72 -10.43 -6.48 -0.36
N PHE A 73 -10.36 -6.81 -1.65
CA PHE A 73 -9.53 -6.09 -2.62
C PHE A 73 -9.95 -4.62 -2.80
N GLN A 74 -11.26 -4.34 -2.79
CA GLN A 74 -11.75 -2.97 -2.93
C GLN A 74 -11.40 -2.14 -1.70
N LEU A 75 -11.62 -2.70 -0.50
CA LEU A 75 -11.25 -2.01 0.72
C LEU A 75 -9.73 -1.79 0.83
N PHE A 76 -8.92 -2.75 0.35
CA PHE A 76 -7.48 -2.54 0.22
C PHE A 76 -7.16 -1.32 -0.64
N ILE A 77 -7.74 -1.21 -1.84
CA ILE A 77 -7.53 -0.06 -2.73
C ILE A 77 -7.86 1.24 -2.01
N ASP A 78 -9.05 1.31 -1.40
CA ASP A 78 -9.54 2.54 -0.75
C ASP A 78 -8.61 2.97 0.38
N LYS A 79 -8.17 2.02 1.22
CA LYS A 79 -7.26 2.31 2.34
C LYS A 79 -5.82 2.57 1.88
N ALA A 80 -5.35 1.93 0.80
CA ALA A 80 -4.02 2.17 0.25
C ALA A 80 -3.90 3.59 -0.33
N LYS A 81 -4.93 4.08 -1.03
CA LYS A 81 -4.97 5.47 -1.52
C LYS A 81 -4.82 6.47 -0.38
N LEU A 82 -5.66 6.34 0.65
CA LEU A 82 -5.60 7.18 1.84
C LEU A 82 -4.22 7.12 2.51
N ALA A 83 -3.60 5.94 2.55
CA ALA A 83 -2.27 5.77 3.14
C ALA A 83 -1.17 6.47 2.33
N PHE A 84 -1.22 6.40 0.99
CA PHE A 84 -0.26 7.08 0.12
C PHE A 84 -0.42 8.60 0.14
N ASP A 85 -1.65 9.11 0.19
CA ASP A 85 -1.95 10.55 0.22
C ASP A 85 -1.37 11.25 1.46
N LYS A 86 -1.13 10.51 2.56
CA LYS A 86 -0.45 11.06 3.75
C LYS A 86 1.02 11.38 3.54
N GLY A 87 1.66 10.76 2.54
CA GLY A 87 3.08 10.98 2.26
C GLY A 87 4.06 10.39 3.28
N ASP A 88 3.62 9.49 4.18
CA ASP A 88 4.52 8.82 5.13
C ASP A 88 5.27 7.68 4.43
N GLU A 89 6.55 7.92 4.12
CA GLU A 89 7.41 6.97 3.40
C GLU A 89 7.45 5.56 4.04
N ARG A 90 7.32 5.45 5.38
CA ARG A 90 7.35 4.15 6.07
C ARG A 90 6.06 3.36 5.82
N ILE A 91 4.93 4.06 5.75
CA ILE A 91 3.63 3.48 5.41
C ILE A 91 3.63 3.04 3.95
N THR A 92 4.05 3.93 3.03
CA THR A 92 4.16 3.63 1.60
C THR A 92 5.03 2.40 1.37
N LYS A 93 6.22 2.37 1.97
CA LYS A 93 7.13 1.22 1.90
C LYS A 93 6.48 -0.07 2.39
N ARG A 94 5.73 -0.03 3.49
CA ARG A 94 5.04 -1.21 4.03
C ARG A 94 4.04 -1.79 3.04
N ILE A 95 3.26 -0.94 2.36
CA ILE A 95 2.28 -1.37 1.34
C ILE A 95 3.00 -1.92 0.11
N VAL A 96 4.01 -1.22 -0.39
CA VAL A 96 4.82 -1.65 -1.55
C VAL A 96 5.46 -3.02 -1.33
N ASP A 97 6.04 -3.24 -0.15
CA ASP A 97 6.71 -4.51 0.16
C ASP A 97 5.74 -5.67 0.38
N SER A 98 4.55 -5.40 0.91
CA SER A 98 3.66 -6.47 1.43
C SER A 98 2.47 -6.78 0.52
N ALA A 99 2.01 -5.83 -0.31
CA ALA A 99 0.75 -5.95 -1.03
C ALA A 99 0.85 -5.66 -2.54
N MET A 100 1.70 -4.72 -2.98
CA MET A 100 1.65 -4.23 -4.36
C MET A 100 1.90 -5.31 -5.43
N ARG A 101 2.69 -6.34 -5.13
CA ARG A 101 2.87 -7.49 -6.02
C ARG A 101 1.56 -8.26 -6.24
N GLU A 102 0.84 -8.54 -5.16
CA GLU A 102 -0.45 -9.24 -5.22
C GLU A 102 -1.48 -8.36 -5.92
N TYR A 103 -1.50 -7.06 -5.58
CA TYR A 103 -2.37 -6.07 -6.23
C TYR A 103 -2.22 -6.11 -7.76
N LEU A 104 -1.00 -5.99 -8.28
CA LEU A 104 -0.75 -6.04 -9.74
C LEU A 104 -1.00 -7.41 -10.36
N SER A 105 -1.02 -8.49 -9.57
CA SER A 105 -1.40 -9.82 -10.07
C SER A 105 -2.91 -9.96 -10.27
N ILE A 106 -3.71 -9.23 -9.47
CA ILE A 106 -5.17 -9.17 -9.57
C ILE A 106 -5.58 -8.13 -10.62
N ASP A 107 -5.00 -6.92 -10.55
CA ASP A 107 -5.26 -5.81 -11.45
C ASP A 107 -3.95 -5.33 -12.10
N SER A 108 -3.57 -6.03 -13.16
CA SER A 108 -2.34 -5.71 -13.88
C SER A 108 -2.35 -4.32 -14.50
N PHE A 109 -3.52 -3.73 -14.79
CA PHE A 109 -3.64 -2.40 -15.39
C PHE A 109 -3.49 -1.26 -14.38
N ASP A 110 -3.27 -1.57 -13.10
CA ASP A 110 -3.21 -0.57 -12.04
C ASP A 110 -4.42 0.38 -12.12
N GLY A 111 -5.63 -0.15 -12.32
CA GLY A 111 -6.84 0.64 -12.61
C GLY A 111 -7.18 1.66 -11.52
N ALA A 112 -6.67 1.44 -10.31
CA ALA A 112 -6.81 2.35 -9.18
C ALA A 112 -5.68 3.39 -9.07
N GLU A 113 -4.65 3.31 -9.93
CA GLU A 113 -3.50 4.22 -9.99
C GLU A 113 -2.67 4.22 -8.70
N LEU A 114 -2.49 3.04 -8.10
CA LEU A 114 -1.70 2.88 -6.89
C LEU A 114 -0.20 3.00 -7.15
N LEU A 115 0.31 2.67 -8.35
CA LEU A 115 1.75 2.81 -8.64
C LEU A 115 2.21 4.28 -8.65
N PRO A 116 1.52 5.22 -9.33
CA PRO A 116 1.89 6.62 -9.28
C PRO A 116 1.76 7.24 -7.89
N LEU A 117 0.70 6.91 -7.15
CA LEU A 117 0.50 7.38 -5.77
C LEU A 117 1.62 6.88 -4.83
N ALA A 118 1.98 5.60 -4.94
CA ALA A 118 3.09 5.03 -4.18
C ALA A 118 4.41 5.69 -4.56
N TRP A 119 4.65 5.97 -5.84
CA TRP A 119 5.88 6.60 -6.32
C TRP A 119 6.10 8.00 -5.73
N ALA A 120 5.04 8.80 -5.66
CA ALA A 120 5.09 10.17 -5.15
C ALA A 120 5.51 10.24 -3.67
N SER A 121 5.19 9.23 -2.88
CA SER A 121 5.47 9.15 -1.43
C SER A 121 6.60 8.17 -1.09
N SER A 122 7.51 7.90 -2.04
CA SER A 122 8.56 6.89 -1.89
C SER A 122 9.97 7.45 -1.76
N ASP A 123 10.73 6.87 -0.84
CA ASP A 123 12.19 6.97 -0.81
C ASP A 123 12.84 6.24 -2.01
N GLN A 124 14.16 6.41 -2.19
CA GLN A 124 14.90 5.78 -3.30
C GLN A 124 14.80 4.24 -3.28
N SER A 125 14.75 3.64 -2.10
CA SER A 125 14.69 2.18 -1.95
C SER A 125 13.35 1.63 -2.43
N THR A 126 12.27 2.34 -2.10
CA THR A 126 10.90 2.00 -2.45
C THR A 126 10.64 2.28 -3.93
N LYS A 127 11.17 3.38 -4.49
CA LYS A 127 11.18 3.63 -5.94
C LYS A 127 11.87 2.50 -6.73
N SER A 128 13.01 2.02 -6.26
CA SER A 128 13.68 0.87 -6.89
C SER A 128 12.84 -0.42 -6.85
N LYS A 129 12.04 -0.61 -5.80
CA LYS A 129 11.09 -1.72 -5.69
C LYS A 129 9.93 -1.57 -6.67
N ILE A 130 9.34 -0.37 -6.76
CA ILE A 130 8.26 -0.05 -7.70
C ILE A 130 8.72 -0.25 -9.14
N ALA A 131 9.92 0.21 -9.51
CA ALA A 131 10.49 -0.04 -10.83
C ALA A 131 10.62 -1.55 -11.13
N GLY A 132 11.01 -2.35 -10.13
CA GLY A 132 11.02 -3.81 -10.25
C GLY A 132 9.63 -4.42 -10.48
N LEU A 133 8.59 -3.88 -9.84
CA LEU A 133 7.21 -4.29 -10.08
C LEU A 133 6.73 -3.92 -11.48
N MET A 134 7.09 -2.75 -12.00
CA MET A 134 6.76 -2.34 -13.37
C MET A 134 7.47 -3.20 -14.43
N ILE A 135 8.71 -3.61 -14.18
CA ILE A 135 9.40 -4.56 -15.07
C ILE A 135 8.63 -5.90 -15.12
N GLN A 136 8.24 -6.42 -13.96
CA GLN A 136 7.44 -7.65 -13.87
C GLN A 136 6.06 -7.51 -14.51
N GLN A 137 5.40 -6.36 -14.34
CA GLN A 137 4.17 -6.01 -15.03
C GLN A 137 4.39 -6.04 -16.55
N SER A 138 5.51 -5.53 -17.07
CA SER A 138 5.83 -5.55 -18.51
C SER A 138 6.02 -6.95 -19.08
N GLU A 139 6.52 -7.89 -18.27
CA GLU A 139 6.74 -9.28 -18.63
C GLU A 139 5.42 -10.06 -18.66
N ALA A 140 4.53 -9.78 -17.70
CA ALA A 140 3.24 -10.44 -17.59
C ALA A 140 2.18 -9.84 -18.52
N ASN A 141 2.13 -8.51 -18.64
CA ASN A 141 1.17 -7.74 -19.43
C ASN A 141 1.80 -6.44 -19.95
N ARG A 142 2.29 -6.50 -21.19
CA ARG A 142 2.96 -5.37 -21.84
C ARG A 142 2.06 -4.15 -22.04
N GLU A 143 0.77 -4.35 -22.36
CA GLU A 143 -0.16 -3.24 -22.58
C GLU A 143 -0.40 -2.46 -21.30
N ALA A 144 -0.60 -3.17 -20.18
CA ALA A 144 -0.74 -2.56 -18.87
C ALA A 144 0.49 -1.76 -18.43
N PHE A 145 1.69 -2.26 -18.73
CA PHE A 145 2.93 -1.51 -18.51
C PHE A 145 2.97 -0.20 -19.32
N ILE A 146 2.61 -0.24 -20.61
CA ILE A 146 2.54 0.95 -21.46
C ILE A 146 1.57 1.97 -20.87
N ARG A 147 0.36 1.54 -20.49
CA ARG A 147 -0.65 2.38 -19.82
C ARG A 147 -0.12 2.99 -18.52
N THR A 148 0.62 2.23 -17.73
CA THR A 148 1.22 2.73 -16.49
C THR A 148 2.27 3.80 -16.78
N CYS A 149 3.12 3.60 -17.80
CA CYS A 149 4.08 4.60 -18.25
C CYS A 149 3.40 5.88 -18.76
N GLU A 150 2.29 5.77 -19.50
CA GLU A 150 1.48 6.90 -19.95
C GLU A 150 0.97 7.72 -18.75
N ARG A 151 0.40 7.07 -17.72
CA ARG A 151 -0.06 7.77 -16.51
C ARG A 151 1.05 8.54 -15.78
N PHE A 152 2.25 7.97 -15.70
CA PHE A 152 3.39 8.70 -15.12
C PHE A 152 3.76 9.94 -15.94
N ARG A 153 3.59 9.88 -17.27
CA ARG A 153 3.81 11.02 -18.17
C ARG A 153 2.70 12.06 -18.08
N GLU A 154 1.46 11.63 -17.90
CA GLU A 154 0.29 12.50 -17.65
C GLU A 154 0.46 13.34 -16.37
N ILE A 155 1.19 12.84 -15.37
CA ILE A 155 1.59 13.63 -14.19
C ILE A 155 2.57 14.74 -14.59
N ASN A 156 3.67 14.39 -15.24
CA ASN A 156 4.59 15.26 -15.99
C ASN A 156 5.80 14.47 -16.51
N ASP A 157 6.53 15.06 -17.48
CA ASP A 157 7.73 14.45 -18.08
C ASP A 157 8.85 14.17 -17.06
N ASP A 158 9.03 15.01 -16.05
CA ASP A 158 10.07 14.81 -15.03
C ASP A 158 9.81 13.56 -14.19
N THR A 159 8.55 13.31 -13.83
CA THR A 159 8.13 12.13 -13.09
C THR A 159 8.34 10.87 -13.93
N PHE A 160 7.94 10.91 -15.20
CA PHE A 160 8.21 9.81 -16.12
C PHE A 160 9.71 9.55 -16.30
N ASN A 161 10.52 10.60 -16.44
CA ASN A 161 11.98 10.49 -16.60
C ASN A 161 12.65 9.90 -15.35
N ASP A 162 12.17 10.23 -14.15
CA ASP A 162 12.62 9.62 -12.89
C ASP A 162 12.32 8.11 -12.90
N VAL A 163 11.07 7.72 -13.19
CA VAL A 163 10.68 6.30 -13.28
C VAL A 163 11.51 5.55 -14.33
N ARG A 164 11.64 6.12 -15.54
CA ARG A 164 12.46 5.58 -16.63
C ARG A 164 13.90 5.34 -16.16
N THR A 165 14.49 6.29 -15.44
CA THR A 165 15.85 6.16 -14.91
C THR A 165 15.98 4.96 -13.97
N TYR A 166 15.03 4.76 -13.06
CA TYR A 166 15.06 3.61 -12.16
C TYR A 166 14.82 2.27 -12.88
N ILE A 167 13.93 2.22 -13.86
CA ILE A 167 13.69 1.02 -14.67
C ILE A 167 14.97 0.64 -15.43
N LEU A 168 15.59 1.59 -16.14
CA LEU A 168 16.79 1.33 -16.96
C LEU A 168 18.03 1.01 -16.12
N ARG A 169 18.14 1.54 -14.89
CA ARG A 169 19.18 1.12 -13.94
C ARG A 169 19.05 -0.34 -13.53
N ARG A 170 17.83 -0.88 -13.50
CA ARG A 170 17.56 -2.28 -13.14
C ARG A 170 17.64 -3.21 -14.34
N ASP A 171 17.13 -2.77 -15.48
CA ASP A 171 17.13 -3.52 -16.74
C ASP A 171 17.20 -2.56 -17.93
N SER A 172 18.39 -2.43 -18.52
CA SER A 172 18.62 -1.56 -19.68
C SER A 172 17.94 -2.08 -20.96
N SER A 173 17.55 -3.35 -21.03
CA SER A 173 16.85 -3.91 -22.19
C SER A 173 15.42 -3.35 -22.35
N MET A 174 14.89 -2.72 -21.29
CA MET A 174 13.58 -2.09 -21.26
C MET A 174 13.47 -0.83 -22.11
N GLU A 175 14.59 -0.26 -22.59
CA GLU A 175 14.62 0.95 -23.42
C GLU A 175 13.63 0.87 -24.60
N ASN A 176 13.71 -0.20 -25.39
CA ASN A 176 12.83 -0.41 -26.55
C ASN A 176 11.33 -0.49 -26.18
N LYS A 177 11.00 -0.94 -24.96
CA LYS A 177 9.61 -1.03 -24.49
C LYS A 177 9.09 0.35 -24.05
N LEU A 178 9.96 1.18 -23.48
CA LEU A 178 9.66 2.54 -23.07
C LEU A 178 9.51 3.47 -24.27
N GLU A 179 10.35 3.33 -25.30
CA GLU A 179 10.23 4.07 -26.56
C GLU A 179 8.89 3.80 -27.27
N LYS A 180 8.44 2.54 -27.29
CA LYS A 180 7.15 2.15 -27.89
C LYS A 180 5.91 2.55 -27.08
N SER A 181 6.08 3.26 -25.96
CA SER A 181 4.99 3.94 -25.25
C SER A 181 4.76 5.38 -25.75
N HIS A 182 5.46 5.79 -26.82
CA HIS A 182 5.34 7.10 -27.47
C HIS A 182 4.52 7.10 -28.77
N ASP A 183 4.22 5.93 -29.34
CA ASP A 183 3.47 5.75 -30.61
C ASP A 183 2.02 5.34 -30.35
#